data_AF-A0A948AUG5-F1
#
_entry.id   AF-A0A948AUG5-F1
#
_cell.length_a   1.000
_cell.length_b   1.000
_cell.length_c   1.000
_cell.angle_alpha   90.00
_cell.angle_beta   90.00
_cell.angle_gamma   90.00
#
_symmetry.space_group_name_H-M   'P 1'
#
loop_
_entity.id
_entity.type
_entity.pdbx_description
1 polymer ?
#
loop_
_entity_poly.entity_id
_entity_poly.type
_entity_poly.pdbx_seq_one_letter_code
_entity_poly.pdbx_strand_id
1 'polypeptide(L)'
;MHHDPSPVPLRTGGAGIGSRIKVFMTFLCLAVAGFVSAQPPDEGDREYGCLAAAKHTLAADKTSSPVAANTINYDVREYRLSVTLDPDATEYTGEVYVRFAPVLQDFNEFVLDVVGLEVLSVTGGDGSLAFVQAGDSVVVDLPLAKLGADDSVTVAFRGELVEYNREGLGKWTHDW
;
A
#
# COMPACT_ATOMS: atom_id res chain seq x y z
N MET A 1 39.50 49.29 27.83
CA MET A 1 38.19 48.69 28.13
C MET A 1 38.30 47.21 27.82
N HIS A 2 38.38 46.41 28.87
CA HIS A 2 38.83 45.03 28.88
C HIS A 2 37.62 44.18 29.25
N HIS A 3 37.13 43.34 28.33
CA HIS A 3 36.07 42.39 28.62
C HIS A 3 36.64 40.98 28.51
N ASP A 4 36.70 40.35 29.68
CA ASP A 4 37.11 38.99 29.98
C ASP A 4 35.90 38.03 29.79
N PRO A 5 36.01 36.95 29.00
CA PRO A 5 34.98 35.92 28.96
C PRO A 5 35.31 34.76 29.92
N SER A 6 34.50 34.63 30.98
CA SER A 6 34.56 33.47 31.87
C SER A 6 34.00 32.20 31.18
N PRO A 7 34.67 31.04 31.28
CA PRO A 7 34.16 29.78 30.75
C PRO A 7 33.14 29.11 31.68
N VAL A 8 32.08 28.55 31.09
CA VAL A 8 31.04 27.74 31.75
C VAL A 8 31.50 26.28 31.83
N PRO A 9 31.45 25.61 33.01
CA PRO A 9 31.77 24.19 33.11
C PRO A 9 30.57 23.30 32.71
N LEU A 10 30.79 22.43 31.73
CA LEU A 10 29.89 21.32 31.39
C LEU A 10 30.05 20.19 32.42
N ARG A 11 28.98 19.92 33.17
CA ARG A 11 28.94 18.96 34.28
C ARG A 11 28.13 17.71 33.90
N THR A 12 28.83 16.58 33.90
CA THR A 12 28.46 15.19 34.28
C THR A 12 27.25 14.49 33.66
N GLY A 13 27.46 13.21 33.28
CA GLY A 13 26.37 12.24 33.15
C GLY A 13 26.77 10.88 32.56
N GLY A 14 27.87 10.29 33.00
CA GLY A 14 28.21 8.90 32.68
C GLY A 14 27.73 7.93 33.76
N ALA A 15 27.51 6.68 33.35
CA ALA A 15 27.24 5.46 34.12
C ALA A 15 25.76 5.05 34.29
N GLY A 16 25.34 4.10 33.45
CA GLY A 16 24.16 3.26 33.64
C GLY A 16 24.48 1.84 33.21
N ILE A 17 25.14 1.10 34.11
CA ILE A 17 25.46 -0.32 33.97
C ILE A 17 24.18 -1.10 34.28
N GLY A 18 23.66 -1.86 33.32
CA GLY A 18 22.43 -2.65 33.47
C GLY A 18 22.64 -4.09 33.00
N SER A 19 22.87 -4.96 33.96
CA SER A 19 23.28 -6.36 33.80
C SER A 19 22.19 -7.26 33.21
N ARG A 20 22.66 -8.14 32.30
CA ARG A 20 22.22 -9.49 31.94
C ARG A 20 21.13 -10.12 32.82
N ILE A 21 20.02 -10.50 32.19
CA ILE A 21 19.22 -11.67 32.59
C ILE A 21 18.96 -12.51 31.33
N LYS A 22 19.67 -13.65 31.23
CA LYS A 22 19.32 -14.77 30.36
C LYS A 22 18.33 -15.62 31.16
N VAL A 23 17.07 -15.69 30.74
CA VAL A 23 16.16 -16.77 31.17
C VAL A 23 15.95 -17.68 29.97
N PHE A 24 16.62 -18.82 30.07
CA PHE A 24 16.42 -20.02 29.28
C PHE A 24 15.30 -20.79 29.97
N MET A 25 14.14 -21.00 29.34
CA MET A 25 13.26 -22.10 29.76
C MET A 25 12.31 -22.54 28.65
N THR A 26 12.76 -23.57 27.95
CA THR A 26 12.00 -24.48 27.09
C THR A 26 10.89 -25.18 27.88
N PHE A 27 9.66 -25.21 27.35
CA PHE A 27 8.65 -26.26 27.57
C PHE A 27 7.64 -26.13 26.41
N LEU A 28 7.80 -26.86 25.29
CA LEU A 28 7.26 -28.21 25.07
C LEU A 28 5.87 -28.40 25.70
N CYS A 29 4.82 -28.13 24.92
CA CYS A 29 3.62 -28.95 24.96
C CYS A 29 2.97 -29.01 23.58
N LEU A 30 2.97 -30.25 23.09
CA LEU A 30 2.41 -30.76 21.85
C LEU A 30 0.88 -30.76 21.97
N ALA A 31 0.18 -30.13 21.02
CA ALA A 31 -1.25 -30.39 20.79
C ALA A 31 -1.53 -30.30 19.29
N VAL A 32 -1.26 -31.39 18.59
CA VAL A 32 -1.79 -31.65 17.25
C VAL A 32 -3.25 -32.06 17.44
N ALA A 33 -4.17 -31.09 17.36
CA ALA A 33 -5.59 -31.38 17.21
C ALA A 33 -5.85 -31.61 15.72
N GLY A 34 -5.95 -32.89 15.34
CA GLY A 34 -6.33 -33.30 14.00
C GLY A 34 -7.75 -32.84 13.68
N PHE A 35 -7.90 -32.02 12.65
CA PHE A 35 -9.17 -31.87 11.96
C PHE A 35 -9.33 -33.06 11.01
N VAL A 36 -10.19 -34.00 11.38
CA VAL A 36 -10.77 -34.98 10.46
C VAL A 36 -11.64 -34.20 9.47
N SER A 37 -11.23 -34.25 8.20
CA SER A 37 -12.02 -33.79 7.06
C SER A 37 -13.17 -34.78 6.84
N ALA A 38 -14.41 -34.31 6.98
CA ALA A 38 -15.58 -35.00 6.46
C ALA A 38 -15.72 -34.63 4.98
N GLN A 39 -15.35 -35.55 4.08
CA GLN A 39 -15.69 -35.42 2.67
C GLN A 39 -17.16 -35.82 2.48
N PRO A 40 -18.02 -34.98 1.85
CA PRO A 40 -19.35 -35.39 1.47
C PRO A 40 -19.30 -36.47 0.37
N PRO A 41 -20.32 -37.34 0.31
CA PRO A 41 -20.36 -38.48 -0.60
C PRO A 41 -20.38 -38.05 -2.07
N ASP A 42 -19.65 -38.84 -2.84
CA ASP A 42 -19.55 -38.88 -4.29
C ASP A 42 -20.94 -39.13 -4.90
N GLU A 43 -21.52 -38.09 -5.50
CA GLU A 43 -22.83 -38.17 -6.15
C GLU A 43 -22.79 -37.47 -7.51
N GLY A 44 -22.67 -38.28 -8.55
CA GLY A 44 -23.31 -38.02 -9.84
C GLY A 44 -22.41 -37.44 -10.93
N ASP A 45 -22.00 -38.32 -11.82
CA ASP A 45 -21.59 -38.03 -13.19
C ASP A 45 -22.57 -37.04 -13.85
N ARG A 46 -22.20 -35.75 -13.85
CA ARG A 46 -22.79 -34.72 -14.69
C ARG A 46 -21.71 -34.14 -15.59
N GLU A 47 -21.76 -34.65 -16.80
CA GLU A 47 -21.19 -34.15 -18.05
C GLU A 47 -21.30 -32.61 -18.16
N TYR A 48 -20.24 -31.90 -17.76
CA TYR A 48 -19.98 -30.53 -18.19
C TYR A 48 -18.80 -30.52 -19.16
N GLY A 49 -19.05 -31.04 -20.36
CA GLY A 49 -18.20 -30.78 -21.51
C GLY A 49 -18.28 -29.31 -21.90
N CYS A 50 -17.37 -28.48 -21.39
CA CYS A 50 -16.74 -27.31 -22.06
C CYS A 50 -15.93 -26.45 -21.06
N LEU A 51 -15.02 -27.05 -20.27
CA LEU A 51 -14.13 -26.29 -19.36
C LEU A 51 -12.65 -26.72 -19.45
N ALA A 52 -12.30 -27.48 -20.49
CA ALA A 52 -10.92 -27.89 -20.77
C ALA A 52 -10.22 -27.04 -21.86
N ALA A 53 -10.87 -26.02 -22.41
CA ALA A 53 -10.30 -25.09 -23.39
C ALA A 53 -10.07 -23.65 -22.84
N ALA A 54 -10.26 -23.42 -21.54
CA ALA A 54 -10.03 -22.12 -20.91
C ALA A 54 -8.69 -22.03 -20.16
N LYS A 55 -7.75 -22.96 -20.40
CA LYS A 55 -6.42 -22.95 -19.78
C LYS A 55 -5.31 -22.38 -20.68
N HIS A 56 -5.63 -21.79 -21.83
CA HIS A 56 -4.60 -21.34 -22.77
C HIS A 56 -4.92 -20.06 -23.57
N THR A 57 -5.64 -19.09 -23.00
CA THR A 57 -5.75 -17.75 -23.62
C THR A 57 -5.98 -16.61 -22.62
N LEU A 58 -5.29 -16.61 -21.47
CA LEU A 58 -5.23 -15.44 -20.57
C LEU A 58 -3.92 -14.63 -20.74
N ALA A 59 -3.19 -14.87 -21.83
CA ALA A 59 -1.89 -14.22 -22.11
C ALA A 59 -1.94 -13.16 -23.23
N ALA A 60 -3.13 -12.75 -23.69
CA ALA A 60 -3.25 -11.87 -24.86
C ALA A 60 -4.34 -10.79 -24.74
N ASP A 61 -4.64 -10.32 -23.54
CA ASP A 61 -5.27 -9.02 -23.38
C ASP A 61 -4.63 -8.24 -22.22
N LYS A 62 -3.30 -8.07 -22.33
CA LYS A 62 -2.68 -6.84 -21.83
C LYS A 62 -3.05 -5.76 -22.83
N THR A 63 -4.27 -5.23 -22.73
CA THR A 63 -4.50 -3.84 -23.13
C THR A 63 -3.41 -3.04 -22.45
N SER A 64 -2.47 -2.59 -23.27
CA SER A 64 -1.34 -1.77 -22.90
C SER A 64 -1.86 -0.42 -22.41
N SER A 65 -2.38 -0.37 -21.19
CA SER A 65 -2.06 0.80 -20.38
C SER A 65 -0.54 0.87 -20.37
N PRO A 66 0.07 2.02 -20.69
CA PRO A 66 1.49 2.19 -20.46
C PRO A 66 1.67 1.96 -18.95
N VAL A 67 2.06 0.74 -18.58
CA VAL A 67 2.54 0.46 -17.23
C VAL A 67 3.65 1.48 -17.07
N ALA A 68 3.44 2.46 -16.19
CA ALA A 68 4.47 3.45 -15.88
C ALA A 68 5.74 2.63 -15.64
N ALA A 69 6.76 2.85 -16.47
CA ALA A 69 7.89 1.94 -16.66
C ALA A 69 8.71 1.67 -15.37
N ASN A 70 8.31 2.30 -14.26
CA ASN A 70 9.01 2.39 -13.01
C ASN A 70 8.37 1.55 -11.89
N THR A 71 7.21 0.91 -12.12
CA THR A 71 6.56 0.02 -11.12
C THR A 71 7.30 -1.31 -10.91
N ILE A 72 8.28 -1.64 -11.75
CA ILE A 72 9.11 -2.86 -11.64
C ILE A 72 10.08 -2.78 -10.45
N ASN A 73 10.33 -1.58 -9.92
CA ASN A 73 11.42 -1.33 -8.98
C ASN A 73 11.05 -1.59 -7.50
N TYR A 74 9.78 -1.89 -7.22
CA TYR A 74 9.27 -2.16 -5.88
C TYR A 74 8.10 -3.16 -5.93
N ASP A 75 7.86 -3.81 -4.81
CA ASP A 75 6.79 -4.79 -4.63
C ASP A 75 5.78 -4.26 -3.62
N VAL A 76 4.56 -4.00 -4.05
CA VAL A 76 3.51 -3.46 -3.17
C VAL A 76 2.92 -4.58 -2.33
N ARG A 77 2.94 -4.38 -1.01
CA ARG A 77 2.50 -5.32 0.02
C ARG A 77 1.08 -5.06 0.52
N GLU A 78 0.67 -3.80 0.55
CA GLU A 78 -0.61 -3.41 1.13
C GLU A 78 -1.10 -2.09 0.53
N TYR A 79 -2.41 -2.01 0.30
CA TYR A 79 -3.14 -0.77 0.08
C TYR A 79 -4.19 -0.61 1.18
N ARG A 80 -4.28 0.58 1.76
CA ARG A 80 -5.43 0.99 2.57
C ARG A 80 -5.97 2.29 2.02
N LEU A 81 -7.22 2.27 1.60
CA LEU A 81 -7.91 3.39 0.99
C LEU A 81 -8.96 3.93 1.97
N SER A 82 -8.91 5.22 2.24
CA SER A 82 -9.94 5.96 2.95
C SER A 82 -10.48 7.04 2.03
N VAL A 83 -11.79 7.09 1.83
CA VAL A 83 -12.43 8.10 0.98
C VAL A 83 -13.56 8.74 1.77
N THR A 84 -13.61 10.06 1.71
CA THR A 84 -14.69 10.88 2.25
C THR A 84 -15.52 11.40 1.08
N LEU A 85 -16.80 11.05 1.10
CA LEU A 85 -17.80 11.49 0.14
C LEU A 85 -18.80 12.38 0.87
N ASP A 86 -18.96 13.61 0.41
CA ASP A 86 -20.08 14.47 0.79
C ASP A 86 -21.11 14.40 -0.35
N PRO A 87 -22.35 13.92 -0.10
CA PRO A 87 -23.37 13.77 -1.14
C PRO A 87 -23.82 15.12 -1.73
N ASP A 88 -23.58 16.23 -1.03
CA ASP A 88 -23.93 17.57 -1.49
C ASP A 88 -22.76 18.27 -2.19
N ALA A 89 -21.56 17.67 -2.19
CA ALA A 89 -20.38 18.19 -2.87
C ALA A 89 -20.21 17.57 -4.27
N THR A 90 -19.47 18.27 -5.13
CA THR A 90 -19.05 17.78 -6.47
C THR A 90 -17.66 17.15 -6.44
N GLU A 91 -17.01 17.09 -5.29
CA GLU A 91 -15.66 16.57 -5.10
C GLU A 91 -15.67 15.49 -4.01
N TYR A 92 -14.71 14.57 -4.10
CA TYR A 92 -14.37 13.65 -3.03
C TYR A 92 -12.91 13.82 -2.63
N THR A 93 -12.63 13.55 -1.36
CA THR A 93 -11.25 13.57 -0.84
C THR A 93 -10.92 12.19 -0.28
N GLY A 94 -9.64 11.88 -0.21
CA GLY A 94 -9.23 10.62 0.36
C GLY A 94 -7.75 10.54 0.64
N GLU A 95 -7.38 9.45 1.27
CA GLU A 95 -6.00 9.08 1.54
C GLU A 95 -5.80 7.64 1.11
N VAL A 96 -4.69 7.37 0.43
CA VAL A 96 -4.23 6.02 0.16
C VAL A 96 -2.89 5.79 0.85
N TYR A 97 -2.87 4.82 1.76
CA TYR A 97 -1.65 4.29 2.34
C TYR A 97 -1.17 3.11 1.49
N VAL A 98 0.10 3.12 1.11
CA VAL A 98 0.75 2.06 0.35
C VAL A 98 1.97 1.59 1.12
N ARG A 99 2.01 0.30 1.47
CA ARG A 99 3.22 -0.36 1.98
C ARG A 99 3.88 -1.12 0.84
N PHE A 100 5.19 -0.97 0.67
CA PHE A 100 5.94 -1.61 -0.39
C PHE A 100 7.34 -2.03 0.09
N ALA A 101 8.00 -2.89 -0.67
CA ALA A 101 9.40 -3.27 -0.46
C ALA A 101 10.21 -2.99 -1.75
N PRO A 102 11.30 -2.22 -1.69
CA PRO A 102 12.17 -2.00 -2.85
C PRO A 102 12.78 -3.31 -3.37
N VAL A 103 12.82 -3.46 -4.69
CA VAL A 103 13.47 -4.60 -5.39
C VAL A 103 14.87 -4.21 -5.89
N LEU A 104 15.19 -2.91 -5.91
CA LEU A 104 16.50 -2.37 -6.29
C LEU A 104 17.19 -1.66 -5.11
N GLN A 105 18.52 -1.61 -5.16
CA GLN A 105 19.36 -1.09 -4.07
C GLN A 105 19.40 0.45 -4.00
N ASP A 106 19.08 1.12 -5.10
CA ASP A 106 19.04 2.59 -5.24
C ASP A 106 17.61 3.09 -5.51
N PHE A 107 16.64 2.55 -4.78
CA PHE A 107 15.24 2.97 -4.91
C PHE A 107 15.01 4.30 -4.20
N ASN A 108 14.83 5.36 -4.98
CA ASN A 108 14.66 6.73 -4.51
C ASN A 108 13.43 7.43 -5.13
N GLU A 109 12.69 6.77 -6.00
CA GLU A 109 11.50 7.32 -6.65
C GLU A 109 10.35 6.31 -6.60
N PHE A 110 9.21 6.74 -6.08
CA PHE A 110 7.99 5.95 -6.04
C PHE A 110 6.95 6.55 -6.98
N VAL A 111 6.48 5.77 -7.96
CA VAL A 111 5.60 6.25 -9.02
C VAL A 111 4.22 5.64 -8.87
N LEU A 112 3.18 6.46 -8.80
CA LEU A 112 1.79 5.99 -8.75
C LEU A 112 1.02 6.51 -9.96
N ASP A 113 0.09 5.68 -10.44
CA ASP A 113 -0.94 6.11 -11.38
C ASP A 113 -2.08 6.79 -10.61
N VAL A 114 -2.44 8.00 -11.01
CA VAL A 114 -3.41 8.89 -10.33
C VAL A 114 -4.42 9.49 -11.33
N VAL A 115 -4.96 8.64 -12.20
CA VAL A 115 -5.90 9.03 -13.26
C VAL A 115 -7.10 9.78 -12.71
N GLY A 116 -7.30 11.02 -13.16
CA GLY A 116 -8.46 11.85 -12.76
C GLY A 116 -8.44 12.31 -11.30
N LEU A 117 -7.29 12.24 -10.63
CA LEU A 117 -7.10 12.71 -9.26
C LEU A 117 -6.09 13.85 -9.20
N GLU A 118 -6.25 14.75 -8.24
CA GLU A 118 -5.22 15.69 -7.84
C GLU A 118 -4.59 15.23 -6.53
N VAL A 119 -3.26 15.12 -6.53
CA VAL A 119 -2.48 14.80 -5.32
C VAL A 119 -2.27 16.06 -4.50
N LEU A 120 -2.76 16.04 -3.26
CA LEU A 120 -2.70 17.18 -2.33
C LEU A 120 -1.44 17.15 -1.47
N SER A 121 -1.05 15.97 -1.00
CA SER A 121 0.17 15.78 -0.21
C SER A 121 0.63 14.34 -0.25
N VAL A 122 1.94 14.15 -0.01
CA VAL A 122 2.54 12.83 0.17
C VAL A 122 3.38 12.84 1.44
N THR A 123 3.20 11.82 2.26
CA THR A 123 3.95 11.62 3.51
C THR A 123 4.52 10.21 3.53
N GLY A 124 5.65 10.04 4.22
CA GLY A 124 6.30 8.74 4.40
C GLY A 124 7.23 8.80 5.61
N GLY A 125 7.42 7.67 6.27
CA GLY A 125 8.25 7.57 7.47
C GLY A 125 7.92 8.65 8.53
N ASP A 126 8.81 9.62 8.68
CA ASP A 126 8.80 10.69 9.68
C ASP A 126 8.35 12.07 9.16
N GLY A 127 7.92 12.20 7.89
CA GLY A 127 7.53 13.52 7.38
C GLY A 127 6.88 13.60 6.00
N SER A 128 6.80 14.82 5.50
CA SER A 128 6.33 15.14 4.16
C SER A 128 7.40 14.80 3.13
N LEU A 129 6.98 14.22 2.02
CA LEU A 129 7.82 13.89 0.88
C LEU A 129 7.60 14.90 -0.26
N ALA A 130 8.63 15.12 -1.06
CA ALA A 130 8.49 15.90 -2.29
C ALA A 130 7.86 15.01 -3.37
N PHE A 131 7.04 15.61 -4.23
CA PHE A 131 6.43 14.91 -5.35
C PHE A 131 6.18 15.84 -6.53
N VAL A 132 6.11 15.25 -7.72
CA VAL A 132 5.72 15.92 -8.96
C VAL A 132 4.62 15.10 -9.61
N GLN A 133 3.46 15.73 -9.84
CA GLN A 133 2.39 15.14 -10.64
C GLN A 133 2.49 15.62 -12.09
N ALA A 134 2.46 14.67 -13.04
CA ALA A 134 2.51 14.93 -14.48
C ALA A 134 1.44 14.09 -15.19
N GLY A 135 0.30 14.72 -15.50
CA GLY A 135 -0.86 14.02 -16.05
C GLY A 135 -1.40 12.99 -15.06
N ASP A 136 -1.54 11.74 -15.52
CA ASP A 136 -2.11 10.63 -14.75
C ASP A 136 -1.08 9.90 -13.88
N SER A 137 0.09 10.50 -13.61
CA SER A 137 1.13 9.89 -12.80
C SER A 137 1.70 10.89 -11.79
N VAL A 138 2.03 10.39 -10.59
CA VAL A 138 2.78 11.12 -9.57
C VAL A 138 4.09 10.40 -9.29
N VAL A 139 5.19 11.15 -9.32
CA VAL A 139 6.52 10.70 -8.93
C VAL A 139 6.83 11.29 -7.57
N VAL A 140 7.12 10.44 -6.59
CA VAL A 140 7.42 10.81 -5.20
C VAL A 140 8.90 10.58 -4.95
N ASP A 141 9.59 11.61 -4.48
CA ASP A 141 10.98 11.50 -4.05
C ASP A 141 11.04 10.83 -2.68
N LEU A 142 11.76 9.71 -2.60
CA LEU A 142 12.01 9.00 -1.37
C LEU A 142 13.42 9.28 -0.86
N PRO A 143 13.62 9.35 0.47
CA PRO A 143 14.92 9.08 1.05
C PRO A 143 15.43 7.72 0.56
N LEU A 144 16.74 7.58 0.35
CA LEU A 144 17.36 6.32 -0.10
C LEU A 144 16.86 5.12 0.72
N ALA A 145 15.99 4.32 0.10
CA ALA A 145 15.36 3.18 0.75
C ALA A 145 16.31 1.98 0.76
N LYS A 146 16.25 1.18 1.82
CA LYS A 146 17.06 -0.04 1.90
C LYS A 146 16.40 -1.15 1.08
N LEU A 147 17.20 -1.81 0.23
CA LEU A 147 16.76 -2.98 -0.55
C LEU A 147 16.00 -4.00 0.34
N GLY A 148 14.79 -4.38 -0.08
CA GLY A 148 13.98 -5.40 0.56
C GLY A 148 13.40 -5.04 1.94
N ALA A 149 13.66 -3.83 2.46
CA ALA A 149 13.02 -3.36 3.68
C ALA A 149 11.62 -2.84 3.35
N ASP A 150 10.64 -3.12 4.22
CA ASP A 150 9.32 -2.51 4.09
C ASP A 150 9.40 -1.00 4.34
N ASP A 151 8.78 -0.25 3.45
CA ASP A 151 8.57 1.19 3.55
C ASP A 151 7.11 1.52 3.21
N SER A 152 6.69 2.75 3.45
CA SER A 152 5.33 3.16 3.15
C SER A 152 5.17 4.65 2.88
N VAL A 153 4.21 4.94 2.01
CA VAL A 153 3.75 6.30 1.74
C VAL A 153 2.24 6.41 1.98
N THR A 154 1.80 7.59 2.42
CA THR A 154 0.40 7.99 2.43
C THR A 154 0.23 9.17 1.49
N VAL A 155 -0.67 9.02 0.52
CA VAL A 155 -0.99 10.04 -0.49
C VAL A 155 -2.39 10.55 -0.21
N ALA A 156 -2.50 11.84 0.11
CA ALA A 156 -3.79 12.53 0.18
C ALA A 156 -4.15 13.04 -1.22
N PHE A 157 -5.40 12.85 -1.62
CA PHE A 157 -5.89 13.22 -2.95
C PHE A 157 -7.29 13.82 -2.89
N ARG A 158 -7.65 14.50 -3.99
CA ARG A 158 -9.03 14.86 -4.32
C ARG A 158 -9.38 14.44 -5.74
N GLY A 159 -10.66 14.23 -6.00
CA GLY A 159 -11.18 13.98 -7.34
C GLY A 159 -12.56 14.60 -7.52
N GLU A 160 -12.96 14.79 -8.76
CA GLU A 160 -14.30 15.29 -9.11
C GLU A 160 -15.28 14.12 -9.25
N LEU A 161 -16.49 14.30 -8.73
CA LEU A 161 -17.60 13.39 -8.95
C LEU A 161 -18.13 13.60 -10.36
N VAL A 162 -17.85 12.66 -11.25
CA VAL A 162 -18.44 12.65 -12.59
C VAL A 162 -19.88 12.13 -12.45
N GLU A 163 -20.86 12.97 -12.76
CA GLU A 163 -22.25 12.56 -12.84
C GLU A 163 -22.38 11.47 -13.91
N TYR A 164 -22.55 10.22 -13.47
CA TYR A 164 -22.79 9.12 -14.39
C TYR A 164 -24.24 9.21 -14.86
N ASN A 165 -24.47 9.84 -16.02
CA ASN A 165 -25.79 9.81 -16.63
C ASN A 165 -26.16 8.34 -16.89
N ARG A 166 -27.12 7.84 -16.11
CA ARG A 166 -27.54 6.44 -16.05
C ARG A 166 -28.42 6.04 -17.24
N GLU A 167 -28.39 6.79 -18.35
CA GLU A 167 -29.22 6.58 -19.54
C GLU A 167 -29.02 5.21 -20.23
N GLY A 168 -28.00 4.42 -19.84
CA GLY A 168 -27.77 3.07 -20.36
C GLY A 168 -28.16 1.90 -19.45
N LEU A 169 -28.48 2.13 -18.16
CA LEU A 169 -28.92 1.06 -17.27
C LEU A 169 -30.44 1.00 -17.32
N GLY A 170 -30.95 0.05 -18.10
CA GLY A 170 -32.38 -0.24 -18.23
C GLY A 170 -33.08 -0.20 -16.87
N LYS A 171 -34.22 0.50 -16.82
CA LYS A 171 -35.06 0.60 -15.63
C LYS A 171 -35.32 -0.78 -15.06
N TRP A 172 -34.69 -1.10 -13.93
CA TRP A 172 -35.14 -2.19 -13.08
C TRP A 172 -36.39 -1.70 -12.36
N THR A 173 -37.55 -1.80 -13.01
CA THR A 173 -38.83 -1.64 -12.34
C THR A 173 -39.03 -2.87 -11.46
N HIS A 174 -38.85 -2.71 -10.15
CA HIS A 174 -39.46 -3.62 -9.20
C HIS A 174 -40.95 -3.28 -9.17
N ASP A 175 -41.75 -4.11 -9.81
CA ASP A 175 -43.18 -4.16 -9.55
C ASP A 175 -43.35 -4.91 -8.22
N TRP A 176 -43.89 -4.24 -7.21
CA TRP A 176 -44.48 -4.85 -6.02
C TRP A 176 -45.99 -4.60 -6.01
#